data_AF-A0A363NQE8-F1
#
_entry.id   AF-A0A363NQE8-F1
#
_cell.length_a   1.000
_cell.length_b   1.000
_cell.length_c   1.000
_cell.angle_alpha   90.00
_cell.angle_beta   90.00
_cell.angle_gamma   90.00
#
_symmetry.space_group_name_H-M   'P 1'
#
loop_
_entity.id
_entity.type
_entity.pdbx_description
1 polymer ?
#
loop_
_entity_poly.entity_id
_entity_poly.type
_entity_poly.pdbx_seq_one_letter_code
_entity_poly.pdbx_strand_id
1 'polypeptide(L)'
;MILAFGLWACKNDTAAVIGEAMPFDPTKPVVVSDFSPKSGGMGQRLIIYGQNFGNDPKNVTVLIGGQQAVVINALGESLYCLVPKQAFKGDIEVRVGGVEKPVIGRAEGKFDYKRKLVVSTLAGYRNARGDEPWKDGKFKDDDQNKMASGFWLSSFMRFDPMNPKHLWVTFDDNNGLYLVNFEDSTITKKRSDFNRPRSVDFSVDEKYMIVAQDRGGENDESTLLLSRAKSFLDKEVLTKSRQCNGASIHPVNGEMYFNSYAKGEFFRFDLNQYFTDKTVKAEQLYVIQDPEWEYRALIHPTGNYAYILVINQGYIMRADYNWDKKRFNQPYLVCGKVRESGYKDGVGSSARVNQPYQGVFVKNQAYVEAGKPDIYDFYFTDLMNHAIRMLTPEGAVTTFAGRGSSSLNTNPYGYVNGDLRADARFDRPSGIAYNEKEQAFYIGDRENRRIRKIALEEMDENDQD
;
A
#
# COMPACT_ATOMS: atom_id res chain seq x y z
N MET A 1 71.78 11.30 -26.89
CA MET A 1 72.14 11.36 -25.46
C MET A 1 71.08 10.59 -24.70
N ILE A 2 71.47 9.43 -24.18
CA ILE A 2 70.65 8.51 -23.38
C ILE A 2 70.32 9.23 -22.07
N LEU A 3 69.05 9.41 -21.73
CA LEU A 3 68.67 9.93 -20.41
C LEU A 3 68.02 8.82 -19.60
N ALA A 4 68.71 8.46 -18.52
CA ALA A 4 68.40 7.38 -17.61
C ALA A 4 67.15 7.66 -16.76
N PHE A 5 66.36 6.61 -16.54
CA PHE A 5 65.30 6.54 -15.55
C PHE A 5 65.90 6.59 -14.13
N GLY A 6 65.61 7.65 -13.39
CA GLY A 6 65.80 7.72 -11.95
C GLY A 6 64.55 7.21 -11.23
N LEU A 7 64.61 6.00 -10.68
CA LEU A 7 63.65 5.50 -9.72
C LEU A 7 63.81 6.28 -8.41
N TRP A 8 62.84 7.13 -8.07
CA TRP A 8 62.73 7.66 -6.71
C TRP A 8 61.72 6.81 -5.94
N ALA A 9 62.23 6.09 -4.96
CA ALA A 9 61.44 5.30 -4.02
C ALA A 9 60.60 6.22 -3.15
N CYS A 10 59.28 6.19 -3.31
CA CYS A 10 58.36 6.74 -2.32
C CYS A 10 58.48 5.91 -1.03
N LYS A 11 58.84 6.60 0.04
CA LYS A 11 58.78 6.12 1.42
C LYS A 11 57.37 5.57 1.67
N ASN A 12 57.27 4.30 2.07
CA ASN A 12 56.01 3.74 2.55
C ASN A 12 55.57 4.56 3.77
N ASP A 13 54.53 5.37 3.59
CA ASP A 13 53.72 5.80 4.71
C ASP A 13 53.18 4.54 5.36
N THR A 14 53.59 4.34 6.61
CA THR A 14 53.12 3.29 7.50
C THR A 14 51.60 3.21 7.40
N ALA A 15 51.11 2.08 6.91
CA ALA A 15 49.74 1.66 7.14
C ALA A 15 49.45 1.89 8.62
N ALA A 16 48.44 2.73 8.91
CA ALA A 16 47.92 2.84 10.25
C ALA A 16 47.62 1.41 10.73
N VAL A 17 48.31 1.00 11.79
CA VAL A 17 48.11 -0.29 12.44
C VAL A 17 46.64 -0.34 12.83
N ILE A 18 45.85 -1.12 12.09
CA ILE A 18 44.55 -1.59 12.56
C ILE A 18 44.92 -2.45 13.76
N GLY A 19 44.79 -1.91 14.98
CA GLY A 19 45.06 -2.67 16.19
C GLY A 19 44.24 -3.96 16.12
N GLU A 20 44.88 -5.12 16.30
CA GLU A 20 44.17 -6.39 16.36
C GLU A 20 43.07 -6.28 17.43
N ALA A 21 41.82 -6.44 17.00
CA ALA A 21 40.68 -6.37 17.91
C ALA A 21 40.89 -7.38 19.05
N MET A 22 40.89 -6.88 20.28
CA MET A 22 41.18 -7.71 21.45
C MET A 22 40.12 -8.81 21.61
N PRO A 23 40.54 -10.06 21.91
CA PRO A 23 39.60 -11.14 22.19
C PRO A 23 38.85 -10.88 23.50
N PHE A 24 37.70 -11.54 23.65
CA PHE A 24 36.88 -11.45 24.86
C PHE A 24 37.57 -12.11 26.06
N ASP A 25 37.55 -11.43 27.21
CA ASP A 25 38.05 -11.92 28.49
C ASP A 25 36.88 -12.17 29.46
N PRO A 26 36.55 -13.43 29.81
CA PRO A 26 35.41 -13.75 30.67
C PRO A 26 35.58 -13.30 32.13
N THR A 27 36.79 -12.88 32.53
CA THR A 27 37.06 -12.38 33.89
C THR A 27 36.81 -10.87 34.03
N LYS A 28 36.61 -10.17 32.91
CA LYS A 28 36.36 -8.73 32.86
C LYS A 28 34.89 -8.43 32.57
N PRO A 29 34.34 -7.31 33.07
CA PRO A 29 33.00 -6.88 32.72
C PRO A 29 32.90 -6.52 31.24
N VAL A 30 31.70 -6.69 30.67
CA VAL A 30 31.31 -6.05 29.40
C VAL A 30 30.70 -4.71 29.73
N VAL A 31 31.23 -3.63 29.15
CA VAL A 31 30.77 -2.26 29.41
C VAL A 31 30.21 -1.68 28.13
N VAL A 32 29.02 -1.08 28.20
CA VAL A 32 28.45 -0.30 27.09
C VAL A 32 28.49 1.16 27.49
N SER A 33 29.46 1.88 26.95
CA SER A 33 29.73 3.28 27.30
C SER A 33 28.90 4.27 26.49
N ASP A 34 28.66 3.99 25.21
CA ASP A 34 27.92 4.89 24.33
C ASP A 34 27.39 4.14 23.10
N PHE A 35 26.56 4.80 22.30
CA PHE A 35 26.08 4.30 21.01
C PHE A 35 25.69 5.45 20.08
N SER A 36 25.82 5.23 18.76
CA SER A 36 25.48 6.23 17.74
C SER A 36 24.90 5.58 16.48
N PRO A 37 23.82 6.14 15.89
CA PRO A 37 23.08 7.33 16.32
C PRO A 37 22.16 7.07 17.54
N LYS A 38 21.63 8.14 18.15
CA LYS A 38 20.71 8.03 19.30
C LYS A 38 19.28 7.68 18.95
N SER A 39 18.88 7.84 17.69
CA SER A 39 17.54 7.58 17.20
C SER A 39 17.57 6.95 15.81
N GLY A 40 16.52 6.22 15.48
CA GLY A 40 16.32 5.60 14.17
C GLY A 40 15.27 4.50 14.23
N GLY A 41 15.01 3.80 13.14
CA GLY A 41 14.02 2.71 13.11
C GLY A 41 14.65 1.36 12.73
N MET A 42 13.80 0.39 12.37
CA MET A 42 14.23 -0.89 11.81
C MET A 42 15.29 -0.70 10.71
N GLY A 43 16.33 -1.53 10.76
CA GLY A 43 17.45 -1.56 9.81
C GLY A 43 18.46 -0.44 9.99
N GLN A 44 18.26 0.46 10.97
CA GLN A 44 19.22 1.52 11.26
C GLN A 44 20.57 0.91 11.63
N ARG A 45 21.61 1.45 11.01
CA ARG A 45 23.01 1.17 11.34
C ARG A 45 23.33 1.76 12.70
N LEU A 46 23.72 0.93 13.66
CA LEU A 46 24.05 1.33 15.03
C LEU A 46 25.47 0.87 15.37
N ILE A 47 26.28 1.80 15.85
CA ILE A 47 27.59 1.50 16.44
C ILE A 47 27.43 1.60 17.96
N ILE A 48 27.87 0.56 18.67
CA ILE A 48 27.88 0.51 20.14
C ILE A 48 29.35 0.56 20.59
N TYR A 49 29.67 1.49 21.49
CA TYR A 49 31.00 1.72 22.04
C TYR A 49 31.09 1.21 23.47
N GLY A 50 32.24 0.67 23.84
CA GLY A 50 32.40 0.04 25.14
C GLY A 50 33.71 -0.68 25.31
N GLN A 51 33.68 -1.75 26.10
CA GLN A 51 34.84 -2.56 26.42
C GLN A 51 34.48 -4.04 26.43
N ASN A 52 35.46 -4.87 26.09
CA ASN A 52 35.40 -6.33 26.19
C ASN A 52 34.31 -6.99 25.32
N PHE A 53 34.03 -6.43 24.13
CA PHE A 53 33.10 -7.03 23.17
C PHE A 53 33.68 -8.23 22.41
N GLY A 54 34.99 -8.46 22.52
CA GLY A 54 35.68 -9.47 21.74
C GLY A 54 35.78 -9.12 20.25
N ASN A 55 36.25 -10.08 19.46
CA ASN A 55 36.58 -9.90 18.05
C ASN A 55 35.85 -10.88 17.11
N ASP A 56 34.95 -11.71 17.65
CA ASP A 56 34.12 -12.64 16.89
C ASP A 56 32.64 -12.30 17.08
N PRO A 57 31.95 -11.75 16.05
CA PRO A 57 30.55 -11.39 16.15
C PRO A 57 29.63 -12.58 16.44
N LYS A 58 30.06 -13.83 16.18
CA LYS A 58 29.26 -15.04 16.50
C LYS A 58 29.11 -15.26 18.00
N ASN A 59 30.01 -14.70 18.81
CA ASN A 59 29.99 -14.80 20.27
C ASN A 59 29.30 -13.60 20.94
N VAL A 60 28.70 -12.72 20.15
CA VAL A 60 28.08 -11.48 20.61
C VAL A 60 26.59 -11.51 20.26
N THR A 61 25.74 -11.37 21.28
CA THR A 61 24.31 -11.12 21.10
C THR A 61 24.00 -9.71 21.55
N VAL A 62 23.35 -8.93 20.68
CA VAL A 62 22.86 -7.59 21.03
C VAL A 62 21.34 -7.63 21.04
N LEU A 63 20.73 -7.16 22.14
CA LEU A 63 19.30 -6.92 22.24
C LEU A 63 19.04 -5.41 22.28
N ILE A 64 18.07 -4.95 21.50
CA ILE A 64 17.61 -3.56 21.50
C ILE A 64 16.10 -3.58 21.70
N GLY A 65 15.62 -2.95 22.77
CA GLY A 65 14.21 -3.02 23.12
C GLY A 65 13.73 -4.45 23.39
N GLY A 66 14.61 -5.33 23.89
CA GLY A 66 14.36 -6.77 24.02
C GLY A 66 14.44 -7.59 22.72
N GLN A 67 14.55 -6.96 21.55
CA GLN A 67 14.61 -7.65 20.25
C GLN A 67 16.05 -7.90 19.83
N GLN A 68 16.33 -9.08 19.26
CA GLN A 68 17.69 -9.45 18.85
C GLN A 68 18.12 -8.71 17.58
N ALA A 69 19.19 -7.92 17.69
CA ALA A 69 19.81 -7.20 16.60
C ALA A 69 20.74 -8.11 15.78
N VAL A 70 20.93 -7.78 14.50
CA VAL A 70 21.91 -8.46 13.65
C VAL A 70 23.28 -7.83 13.90
N VAL A 71 24.19 -8.56 14.53
CA VAL A 71 25.58 -8.14 14.75
C VAL A 71 26.39 -8.39 13.48
N ILE A 72 27.04 -7.36 12.97
CA ILE A 72 27.81 -7.41 11.72
C ILE A 72 29.29 -7.57 12.01
N ASN A 73 29.82 -6.87 13.01
CA ASN A 73 31.19 -7.04 13.48
C ASN A 73 31.33 -6.74 14.99
N ALA A 74 32.44 -7.17 15.57
CA ALA A 74 32.88 -6.83 16.92
C ALA A 74 34.39 -6.56 16.88
N LEU A 75 34.82 -5.45 17.47
CA LEU A 75 36.19 -4.92 17.39
C LEU A 75 36.76 -4.60 18.78
N GLY A 76 36.39 -5.38 19.79
CA GLY A 76 36.84 -5.24 21.18
C GLY A 76 36.15 -4.08 21.93
N GLU A 77 36.37 -2.85 21.47
CA GLU A 77 35.84 -1.63 22.10
C GLU A 77 34.66 -1.01 21.34
N SER A 78 34.34 -1.57 20.17
CA SER A 78 33.14 -1.20 19.43
C SER A 78 32.56 -2.41 18.71
N LEU A 79 31.27 -2.36 18.42
CA LEU A 79 30.60 -3.32 17.55
C LEU A 79 29.58 -2.60 16.69
N TYR A 80 29.32 -3.16 15.51
CA TYR A 80 28.36 -2.64 14.55
C TYR A 80 27.20 -3.63 14.39
N CYS A 81 25.97 -3.14 14.53
CA CYS A 81 24.77 -3.94 14.38
C CYS A 81 23.66 -3.19 13.61
N LEU A 82 22.63 -3.93 13.21
CA LEU A 82 21.41 -3.40 12.63
C LEU A 82 20.28 -3.45 13.65
N VAL A 83 19.61 -2.31 13.86
CA VAL A 83 18.46 -2.21 14.76
C VAL A 83 17.33 -3.12 14.27
N PRO A 84 16.83 -4.04 15.11
CA PRO A 84 15.76 -4.95 14.72
C PRO A 84 14.41 -4.23 14.64
N LYS A 85 13.43 -4.89 14.03
CA LYS A 85 12.03 -4.42 14.05
C LYS A 85 11.51 -4.41 15.48
N GLN A 86 10.52 -3.55 15.77
CA GLN A 86 9.80 -3.54 17.05
C GLN A 86 10.69 -3.32 18.29
N ALA A 87 11.84 -2.67 18.15
CA ALA A 87 12.75 -2.36 19.25
C ALA A 87 12.28 -1.15 20.09
N PHE A 88 10.98 -1.10 20.43
CA PHE A 88 10.30 0.10 20.93
C PHE A 88 10.84 0.60 22.27
N LYS A 89 11.22 -0.31 23.18
CA LYS A 89 11.74 0.06 24.51
C LYS A 89 13.11 0.72 24.45
N GLY A 90 13.88 0.45 23.39
CA GLY A 90 15.16 1.11 23.13
C GLY A 90 16.31 0.78 24.08
N ASP A 91 16.10 -0.03 25.12
CA ASP A 91 17.18 -0.48 26.00
C ASP A 91 18.19 -1.33 25.21
N ILE A 92 19.48 -1.08 25.41
CA ILE A 92 20.55 -1.80 24.72
C ILE A 92 21.26 -2.72 25.70
N GLU A 93 21.26 -4.01 25.38
CA GLU A 93 21.95 -5.05 26.12
C GLU A 93 22.93 -5.79 25.19
N VAL A 94 24.19 -5.89 25.60
CA VAL A 94 25.23 -6.63 24.89
C VAL A 94 25.64 -7.83 25.74
N ARG A 95 25.51 -9.03 25.18
CA ARG A 95 25.89 -10.31 25.79
C ARG A 95 27.07 -10.87 25.03
N VAL A 96 28.15 -11.21 25.74
CA VAL A 96 29.37 -11.76 25.12
C VAL A 96 29.78 -13.05 25.83
N GLY A 97 30.18 -14.06 25.05
CA GLY A 97 30.64 -15.35 25.55
C GLY A 97 29.65 -16.49 25.33
N GLY A 98 29.70 -17.51 26.19
CA GLY A 98 28.94 -18.76 26.02
C GLY A 98 27.42 -18.61 26.19
N VAL A 99 26.65 -19.37 25.42
CA VAL A 99 25.17 -19.31 25.34
C VAL A 99 24.49 -19.49 26.71
N GLU A 100 25.05 -20.31 27.60
CA GLU A 100 24.46 -20.59 28.92
C GLU A 100 24.78 -19.54 30.00
N LYS A 101 25.93 -18.84 29.90
CA LYS A 101 26.40 -17.88 30.90
C LYS A 101 27.15 -16.72 30.25
N PRO A 102 26.44 -15.82 29.55
CA PRO A 102 27.07 -14.65 28.94
C PRO A 102 27.46 -13.60 29.99
N VAL A 103 28.50 -12.83 29.71
CA VAL A 103 28.78 -11.59 30.43
C VAL A 103 27.95 -10.48 29.78
N ILE A 104 27.24 -9.71 30.59
CA ILE A 104 26.22 -8.76 30.11
C ILE A 104 26.64 -7.32 30.44
N GLY A 105 26.69 -6.48 29.41
CA GLY A 105 26.76 -5.02 29.54
C GLY A 105 25.46 -4.36 29.08
N ARG A 106 25.09 -3.25 29.71
CA ARG A 106 23.89 -2.47 29.35
C ARG A 106 24.25 -1.01 29.19
N ALA A 107 23.65 -0.35 28.20
CA ALA A 107 23.78 1.09 28.06
C ALA A 107 22.94 1.81 29.14
N GLU A 108 23.43 2.95 29.62
CA GLU A 108 22.63 3.83 30.49
C GLU A 108 21.53 4.55 29.70
N GLY A 109 21.82 4.95 28.46
CA GLY A 109 20.87 5.60 27.55
C GLY A 109 20.01 4.61 26.75
N LYS A 110 18.81 5.04 26.38
CA LYS A 110 17.91 4.29 25.48
C LYS A 110 18.03 4.80 24.04
N PHE A 111 17.97 3.89 23.08
CA PHE A 111 17.80 4.20 21.67
C PHE A 111 16.37 4.68 21.40
N ASP A 112 16.23 5.86 20.81
CA ASP A 112 14.94 6.44 20.45
C ASP A 112 14.42 5.80 19.15
N TYR A 113 13.66 4.72 19.29
CA TYR A 113 13.11 3.98 18.17
C TYR A 113 11.97 4.73 17.47
N LYS A 114 12.20 5.10 16.20
CA LYS A 114 11.22 5.72 15.31
C LYS A 114 10.53 4.65 14.47
N ARG A 115 9.25 4.40 14.79
CA ARG A 115 8.34 3.55 14.01
C ARG A 115 8.31 3.99 12.55
N LYS A 116 8.28 3.02 11.63
CA LYS A 116 8.07 3.26 10.20
C LYS A 116 6.74 2.65 9.74
N LEU A 117 6.29 3.09 8.57
CA LEU A 117 5.24 2.38 7.84
C LEU A 117 5.80 1.06 7.31
N VAL A 118 5.04 -0.02 7.47
CA VAL A 118 5.41 -1.36 6.99
C VAL A 118 4.24 -2.01 6.28
N VAL A 119 4.54 -2.90 5.34
CA VAL A 119 3.56 -3.80 4.74
C VAL A 119 3.43 -5.05 5.61
N SER A 120 2.21 -5.40 5.97
CA SER A 120 1.84 -6.65 6.65
C SER A 120 0.70 -7.37 5.92
N THR A 121 0.35 -8.57 6.40
CA THR A 121 -0.81 -9.33 5.91
C THR A 121 -1.94 -9.23 6.91
N LEU A 122 -3.09 -8.72 6.46
CA LEU A 122 -4.33 -8.69 7.25
C LEU A 122 -4.97 -10.08 7.24
N ALA A 123 -5.30 -10.58 6.05
CA ALA A 123 -6.10 -11.79 5.87
C ALA A 123 -5.77 -12.52 4.56
N GLY A 124 -6.25 -13.76 4.46
CA GLY A 124 -6.07 -14.61 3.29
C GLY A 124 -4.77 -15.40 3.28
N TYR A 125 -4.75 -16.43 2.45
CA TYR A 125 -3.59 -17.26 2.21
C TYR A 125 -3.63 -17.81 0.78
N ARG A 126 -2.47 -18.29 0.32
CA ARG A 126 -2.34 -19.08 -0.90
C ARG A 126 -1.71 -20.41 -0.51
N ASN A 127 -2.41 -21.51 -0.76
CA ASN A 127 -1.87 -22.84 -0.46
C ASN A 127 -0.87 -23.28 -1.55
N ALA A 128 -0.16 -24.39 -1.33
CA ALA A 128 0.86 -24.87 -2.26
C ALA A 128 0.31 -25.26 -3.65
N ARG A 129 -0.97 -25.69 -3.72
CA ARG A 129 -1.64 -26.05 -4.98
C ARG A 129 -2.20 -24.84 -5.73
N GLY A 130 -2.36 -23.71 -5.05
CA GLY A 130 -3.06 -22.56 -5.58
C GLY A 130 -4.53 -22.84 -5.87
N ASP A 131 -5.20 -23.63 -5.03
CA ASP A 131 -6.61 -24.03 -5.19
C ASP A 131 -7.48 -23.73 -3.96
N GLU A 132 -7.05 -22.84 -3.06
CA GLU A 132 -7.85 -22.55 -1.86
C GLU A 132 -9.24 -22.00 -2.21
N PRO A 133 -10.29 -22.44 -1.48
CA PRO A 133 -11.66 -22.11 -1.83
C PRO A 133 -11.99 -20.65 -1.52
N TRP A 134 -13.02 -20.11 -2.16
CA TRP A 134 -13.69 -18.91 -1.63
C TRP A 134 -14.46 -19.27 -0.37
N LYS A 135 -14.09 -18.64 0.73
CA LYS A 135 -14.65 -19.02 2.02
C LYS A 135 -14.65 -17.82 2.96
N ASP A 136 -15.76 -17.66 3.66
CA ASP A 136 -15.91 -16.74 4.77
C ASP A 136 -15.07 -17.21 5.95
N GLY A 137 -14.61 -16.29 6.79
CA GLY A 137 -13.82 -16.67 7.96
C GLY A 137 -13.10 -15.52 8.61
N LYS A 138 -12.21 -15.84 9.54
CA LYS A 138 -11.39 -14.87 10.27
C LYS A 138 -10.26 -14.32 9.42
N PHE A 139 -9.73 -13.18 9.83
CA PHE A 139 -8.49 -12.62 9.28
C PHE A 139 -7.31 -13.59 9.47
N LYS A 140 -7.17 -14.12 10.70
CA LYS A 140 -6.14 -15.08 11.11
C LYS A 140 -6.71 -16.07 12.13
N ASP A 141 -6.22 -17.30 12.08
CA ASP A 141 -6.49 -18.37 13.05
C ASP A 141 -5.38 -19.42 12.89
N ASP A 142 -5.05 -20.16 13.96
CA ASP A 142 -4.08 -21.26 13.89
C ASP A 142 -4.61 -22.40 13.01
N ASP A 143 -5.93 -22.59 12.99
CA ASP A 143 -6.59 -23.47 12.03
C ASP A 143 -6.93 -22.70 10.75
N GLN A 144 -6.13 -22.93 9.71
CA GLN A 144 -6.33 -22.34 8.38
C GLN A 144 -7.74 -22.58 7.81
N ASN A 145 -8.47 -23.62 8.26
CA ASN A 145 -9.85 -23.86 7.85
C ASN A 145 -10.84 -22.82 8.39
N LYS A 146 -10.48 -22.04 9.40
CA LYS A 146 -11.30 -20.94 9.93
C LYS A 146 -10.96 -19.59 9.31
N MET A 147 -9.85 -19.50 8.57
CA MET A 147 -9.45 -18.27 7.89
C MET A 147 -10.23 -18.05 6.60
N ALA A 148 -10.55 -16.79 6.30
CA ALA A 148 -11.13 -16.41 5.03
C ALA A 148 -10.13 -16.61 3.87
N SER A 149 -10.63 -17.00 2.70
CA SER A 149 -9.81 -17.33 1.52
C SER A 149 -10.54 -17.10 0.19
N GLY A 150 -9.83 -17.29 -0.93
CA GLY A 150 -10.31 -16.98 -2.29
C GLY A 150 -9.43 -15.88 -2.88
N PHE A 151 -9.85 -14.62 -2.76
CA PHE A 151 -9.10 -13.35 -3.01
C PHE A 151 -8.15 -13.29 -4.23
N TRP A 152 -8.27 -14.22 -5.18
CA TRP A 152 -7.39 -14.45 -6.32
C TRP A 152 -7.76 -13.62 -7.56
N LEU A 153 -8.78 -12.77 -7.44
CA LEU A 153 -9.31 -11.93 -8.50
C LEU A 153 -9.06 -10.45 -8.16
N SER A 154 -9.06 -9.60 -9.18
CA SER A 154 -8.84 -8.17 -8.98
C SER A 154 -9.97 -7.58 -8.13
N SER A 155 -9.62 -6.81 -7.10
CA SER A 155 -10.59 -6.28 -6.14
C SER A 155 -10.83 -4.78 -6.33
N PHE A 156 -11.98 -4.31 -5.84
CA PHE A 156 -12.24 -2.90 -5.59
C PHE A 156 -12.74 -2.75 -4.15
N MET A 157 -12.23 -1.75 -3.44
CA MET A 157 -12.45 -1.58 -1.99
C MET A 157 -13.00 -0.20 -1.66
N ARG A 158 -14.01 -0.12 -0.78
CA ARG A 158 -14.55 1.17 -0.30
C ARG A 158 -15.01 1.02 1.15
N PHE A 159 -14.52 1.91 2.02
CA PHE A 159 -15.03 1.98 3.39
C PHE A 159 -16.48 2.42 3.39
N ASP A 160 -17.26 1.84 4.31
CA ASP A 160 -18.61 2.33 4.59
C ASP A 160 -18.51 3.71 5.25
N PRO A 161 -19.11 4.77 4.67
CA PRO A 161 -19.02 6.11 5.23
C PRO A 161 -19.69 6.21 6.61
N MET A 162 -20.65 5.34 6.92
CA MET A 162 -21.33 5.30 8.22
C MET A 162 -20.62 4.41 9.24
N ASN A 163 -19.69 3.55 8.82
CA ASN A 163 -18.95 2.68 9.73
C ASN A 163 -17.52 2.45 9.23
N PRO A 164 -16.50 3.16 9.77
CA PRO A 164 -15.12 3.03 9.32
C PRO A 164 -14.49 1.67 9.64
N LYS A 165 -15.20 0.79 10.37
CA LYS A 165 -14.77 -0.60 10.62
C LYS A 165 -15.36 -1.59 9.60
N HIS A 166 -16.14 -1.11 8.65
CA HIS A 166 -16.69 -1.91 7.56
C HIS A 166 -16.03 -1.50 6.24
N LEU A 167 -15.31 -2.44 5.64
CA LEU A 167 -14.72 -2.28 4.30
C LEU A 167 -15.43 -3.21 3.32
N TRP A 168 -16.11 -2.61 2.35
CA TRP A 168 -16.81 -3.33 1.30
C TRP A 168 -15.87 -3.65 0.15
N VAL A 169 -15.92 -4.89 -0.33
CA VAL A 169 -15.03 -5.40 -1.36
C VAL A 169 -15.81 -6.15 -2.43
N THR A 170 -15.58 -5.80 -3.69
CA THR A 170 -15.99 -6.60 -4.85
C THR A 170 -14.76 -7.22 -5.50
N PHE A 171 -14.97 -8.33 -6.20
CA PHE A 171 -13.92 -8.99 -6.98
C PHE A 171 -14.39 -9.19 -8.42
N ASP A 172 -13.56 -8.79 -9.38
CA ASP A 172 -13.77 -9.03 -10.80
C ASP A 172 -13.96 -10.52 -11.07
N ASP A 173 -14.80 -10.91 -12.03
CA ASP A 173 -15.13 -12.31 -12.33
C ASP A 173 -15.65 -13.18 -11.15
N ASN A 174 -15.93 -12.57 -10.00
CA ASN A 174 -16.71 -13.15 -8.91
C ASN A 174 -18.16 -12.64 -8.98
N ASN A 175 -19.08 -13.29 -8.28
CA ASN A 175 -20.48 -12.84 -8.18
C ASN A 175 -20.81 -12.14 -6.86
N GLY A 176 -19.82 -11.93 -6.00
CA GLY A 176 -20.03 -11.58 -4.59
C GLY A 176 -19.69 -10.15 -4.21
N LEU A 177 -20.45 -9.65 -3.23
CA LEU A 177 -20.11 -8.49 -2.42
C LEU A 177 -19.68 -8.99 -1.04
N TYR A 178 -18.47 -8.63 -0.63
CA TYR A 178 -17.85 -9.08 0.60
C TYR A 178 -17.73 -7.91 1.58
N LEU A 179 -17.89 -8.22 2.86
CA LEU A 179 -17.63 -7.30 3.96
C LEU A 179 -16.39 -7.79 4.71
N VAL A 180 -15.35 -6.95 4.75
CA VAL A 180 -14.23 -7.06 5.69
C VAL A 180 -14.64 -6.28 6.93
N ASN A 181 -14.92 -7.00 8.02
CA ASN A 181 -15.37 -6.45 9.29
C ASN A 181 -14.21 -6.40 10.29
N PHE A 182 -13.77 -5.19 10.62
CA PHE A 182 -12.69 -4.98 11.59
C PHE A 182 -13.15 -5.13 13.05
N GLU A 183 -14.46 -5.15 13.34
CA GLU A 183 -14.97 -5.34 14.71
C GLU A 183 -14.78 -6.76 15.23
N ASP A 184 -15.07 -7.76 14.39
CA ASP A 184 -14.97 -9.17 14.74
C ASP A 184 -13.83 -9.89 14.01
N SER A 185 -13.03 -9.14 13.24
CA SER A 185 -11.93 -9.65 12.42
C SER A 185 -12.36 -10.75 11.45
N THR A 186 -13.50 -10.58 10.78
CA THR A 186 -14.02 -11.53 9.79
C THR A 186 -14.15 -10.95 8.40
N ILE A 187 -14.12 -11.81 7.38
CA ILE A 187 -14.50 -11.49 6.01
C ILE A 187 -15.66 -12.41 5.65
N THR A 188 -16.78 -11.81 5.25
CA THR A 188 -18.01 -12.56 4.92
C THR A 188 -18.62 -12.12 3.61
N LYS A 189 -19.07 -13.07 2.80
CA LYS A 189 -19.86 -12.80 1.59
C LYS A 189 -21.28 -12.41 2.01
N LYS A 190 -21.69 -11.19 1.66
CA LYS A 190 -23.04 -10.69 1.96
C LYS A 190 -24.03 -10.96 0.82
N ARG A 191 -23.53 -11.11 -0.41
CA ARG A 191 -24.34 -11.39 -1.62
C ARG A 191 -23.58 -12.21 -2.64
N SER A 192 -24.29 -12.80 -3.60
CA SER A 192 -23.73 -13.65 -4.65
C SER A 192 -24.45 -13.55 -6.00
N ASP A 193 -25.11 -12.41 -6.27
CA ASP A 193 -26.02 -12.22 -7.42
C ASP A 193 -25.57 -11.11 -8.38
N PHE A 194 -24.27 -10.81 -8.39
CA PHE A 194 -23.62 -9.89 -9.34
C PHE A 194 -22.98 -10.64 -10.51
N ASN A 195 -22.70 -9.94 -11.60
CA ASN A 195 -21.95 -10.46 -12.74
C ASN A 195 -20.76 -9.54 -13.03
N ARG A 196 -19.55 -9.95 -12.63
CA ARG A 196 -18.31 -9.15 -12.72
C ARG A 196 -18.45 -7.74 -12.09
N PRO A 197 -18.72 -7.63 -10.77
CA PRO A 197 -18.82 -6.34 -10.09
C PRO A 197 -17.45 -5.62 -10.09
N ARG A 198 -17.42 -4.39 -10.60
CA ARG A 198 -16.19 -3.64 -10.87
C ARG A 198 -15.89 -2.51 -9.88
N SER A 199 -16.91 -1.98 -9.20
CA SER A 199 -16.74 -0.96 -8.16
C SER A 199 -17.92 -0.93 -7.18
N VAL A 200 -17.67 -0.31 -6.02
CA VAL A 200 -18.67 0.03 -5.00
C VAL A 200 -18.48 1.48 -4.55
N ASP A 201 -19.58 2.23 -4.42
CA ASP A 201 -19.59 3.59 -3.86
C ASP A 201 -20.92 3.85 -3.11
N PHE A 202 -21.07 5.02 -2.51
CA PHE A 202 -22.26 5.36 -1.70
C PHE A 202 -22.90 6.67 -2.13
N SER A 203 -24.23 6.75 -2.01
CA SER A 203 -24.94 8.02 -2.15
C SER A 203 -24.48 9.03 -1.09
N VAL A 204 -24.60 10.33 -1.38
CA VAL A 204 -24.17 11.40 -0.45
C VAL A 204 -24.96 11.37 0.87
N ASP A 205 -26.22 10.95 0.83
CA ASP A 205 -27.03 10.76 2.04
C ASP A 205 -26.78 9.41 2.75
N GLU A 206 -25.82 8.64 2.23
CA GLU A 206 -25.32 7.37 2.73
C GLU A 206 -26.37 6.25 2.81
N LYS A 207 -27.59 6.49 2.33
CA LYS A 207 -28.69 5.52 2.38
C LYS A 207 -28.56 4.40 1.36
N TYR A 208 -27.75 4.60 0.32
CA TYR A 208 -27.64 3.67 -0.78
C TYR A 208 -26.19 3.32 -1.08
N MET A 209 -25.96 2.05 -1.38
CA MET A 209 -24.75 1.56 -2.00
C MET A 209 -24.99 1.41 -3.50
N ILE A 210 -24.03 1.86 -4.30
CA ILE A 210 -24.03 1.73 -5.74
C ILE A 210 -22.97 0.71 -6.12
N VAL A 211 -23.35 -0.31 -6.90
CA VAL A 211 -22.42 -1.31 -7.45
C VAL A 211 -22.45 -1.23 -8.97
N ALA A 212 -21.28 -1.05 -9.59
CA ALA A 212 -21.11 -1.15 -11.04
C ALA A 212 -20.69 -2.57 -11.42
N GLN A 213 -21.15 -3.07 -12.56
CA GLN A 213 -20.84 -4.42 -13.02
C GLN A 213 -20.62 -4.47 -14.54
N ASP A 214 -19.73 -5.37 -14.99
CA ASP A 214 -19.31 -5.47 -16.39
C ASP A 214 -20.02 -6.63 -17.09
N ARG A 215 -20.92 -6.29 -18.01
CA ARG A 215 -21.69 -7.27 -18.80
C ARG A 215 -21.63 -6.92 -20.29
N GLY A 216 -21.54 -7.93 -21.14
CA GLY A 216 -21.24 -7.74 -22.57
C GLY A 216 -22.38 -7.26 -23.46
N GLY A 217 -23.64 -7.41 -23.05
CA GLY A 217 -24.79 -7.05 -23.88
C GLY A 217 -25.09 -5.56 -23.89
N GLU A 218 -25.53 -5.03 -25.03
CA GLU A 218 -25.82 -3.59 -25.26
C GLU A 218 -26.76 -2.95 -24.22
N ASN A 219 -27.68 -3.74 -23.66
CA ASN A 219 -28.68 -3.27 -22.70
C ASN A 219 -28.64 -4.09 -21.40
N ASP A 220 -27.46 -4.57 -21.02
CA ASP A 220 -27.26 -5.25 -19.75
C ASP A 220 -27.23 -4.25 -18.58
N GLU A 221 -27.55 -4.74 -17.39
CA GLU A 221 -27.48 -3.98 -16.14
C GLU A 221 -26.03 -3.53 -15.87
N SER A 222 -25.78 -2.23 -15.83
CA SER A 222 -24.44 -1.65 -15.67
C SER A 222 -24.19 -1.10 -14.28
N THR A 223 -25.22 -0.49 -13.66
CA THR A 223 -25.14 0.02 -12.28
C THR A 223 -26.38 -0.35 -11.49
N LEU A 224 -26.18 -0.65 -10.22
CA LEU A 224 -27.18 -1.20 -9.31
C LEU A 224 -27.22 -0.35 -8.04
N LEU A 225 -28.41 -0.19 -7.47
CA LEU A 225 -28.66 0.47 -6.20
C LEU A 225 -29.14 -0.54 -5.16
N LEU A 226 -28.51 -0.52 -3.98
CA LEU A 226 -28.85 -1.34 -2.82
C LEU A 226 -29.16 -0.42 -1.63
N SER A 227 -30.23 -0.68 -0.90
CA SER A 227 -30.69 0.18 0.20
C SER A 227 -30.10 -0.25 1.54
N ARG A 228 -29.47 0.69 2.26
CA ARG A 228 -28.99 0.47 3.62
C ARG A 228 -30.10 0.05 4.58
N ALA A 229 -31.29 0.64 4.44
CA ALA A 229 -32.47 0.31 5.24
C ALA A 229 -32.91 -1.17 5.13
N LYS A 230 -32.48 -1.86 4.07
CA LYS A 230 -32.70 -3.30 3.87
C LYS A 230 -31.40 -4.10 3.99
N SER A 231 -30.43 -3.58 4.73
CA SER A 231 -29.11 -4.19 4.92
C SER A 231 -28.39 -4.51 3.59
N PHE A 232 -28.64 -3.70 2.57
CA PHE A 232 -28.15 -3.88 1.20
C PHE A 232 -28.57 -5.21 0.54
N LEU A 233 -29.66 -5.84 1.00
CA LEU A 233 -30.16 -7.10 0.45
C LEU A 233 -31.15 -6.92 -0.71
N ASP A 234 -31.68 -5.72 -0.92
CA ASP A 234 -32.47 -5.38 -2.11
C ASP A 234 -31.58 -4.96 -3.29
N LYS A 235 -32.14 -4.93 -4.49
CA LYS A 235 -31.43 -4.54 -5.71
C LYS A 235 -32.37 -3.85 -6.68
N GLU A 236 -31.95 -2.69 -7.16
CA GLU A 236 -32.61 -1.91 -8.20
C GLU A 236 -31.60 -1.60 -9.32
N VAL A 237 -32.01 -1.72 -10.58
CA VAL A 237 -31.15 -1.40 -11.73
C VAL A 237 -31.26 0.10 -12.01
N LEU A 238 -30.15 0.83 -11.90
CA LEU A 238 -30.11 2.27 -12.18
C LEU A 238 -29.90 2.53 -13.67
N THR A 239 -28.87 1.92 -14.25
CA THR A 239 -28.52 2.13 -15.66
C THR A 239 -28.27 0.82 -16.39
N LYS A 240 -28.54 0.85 -17.69
CA LYS A 240 -28.24 -0.24 -18.63
C LYS A 240 -27.33 0.26 -19.73
N SER A 241 -26.31 -0.53 -20.03
CA SER A 241 -25.28 -0.29 -21.05
C SER A 241 -24.49 -1.60 -21.22
N ARG A 242 -23.43 -1.57 -22.03
CA ARG A 242 -22.46 -2.66 -22.15
C ARG A 242 -21.14 -2.29 -21.50
N GLN A 243 -20.47 -3.27 -20.91
CA GLN A 243 -19.07 -3.26 -20.52
C GLN A 243 -18.69 -2.06 -19.62
N CYS A 244 -19.49 -1.80 -18.59
CA CYS A 244 -19.20 -0.79 -17.56
C CYS A 244 -18.03 -1.24 -16.67
N ASN A 245 -17.06 -0.35 -16.43
CA ASN A 245 -15.84 -0.67 -15.69
C ASN A 245 -15.78 -0.04 -14.28
N GLY A 246 -16.75 0.82 -13.96
CA GLY A 246 -16.90 1.42 -12.65
C GLY A 246 -17.95 2.53 -12.64
N ALA A 247 -18.39 2.87 -11.44
CA ALA A 247 -19.20 4.05 -11.16
C ALA A 247 -18.68 4.78 -9.91
N SER A 248 -18.87 6.09 -9.86
CA SER A 248 -18.55 6.93 -8.70
C SER A 248 -19.57 8.03 -8.52
N ILE A 249 -19.81 8.39 -7.26
CA ILE A 249 -20.76 9.44 -6.87
C ILE A 249 -19.99 10.74 -6.61
N HIS A 250 -20.47 11.84 -7.18
CA HIS A 250 -19.90 13.15 -6.88
C HIS A 250 -20.14 13.48 -5.39
N PRO A 251 -19.10 13.75 -4.59
CA PRO A 251 -19.21 13.77 -3.13
C PRO A 251 -20.05 14.95 -2.59
N VAL A 252 -20.28 15.97 -3.40
CA VAL A 252 -21.08 17.15 -3.03
C VAL A 252 -22.48 17.11 -3.68
N ASN A 253 -22.55 17.15 -5.02
CA ASN A 253 -23.82 17.21 -5.74
C ASN A 253 -24.56 15.86 -5.88
N GLY A 254 -23.90 14.71 -5.69
CA GLY A 254 -24.55 13.40 -5.61
C GLY A 254 -24.95 12.73 -6.92
N GLU A 255 -24.70 13.33 -8.09
CA GLU A 255 -24.86 12.63 -9.36
C GLU A 255 -23.82 11.53 -9.54
N MET A 256 -24.20 10.49 -10.28
CA MET A 256 -23.36 9.33 -10.56
C MET A 256 -22.65 9.49 -11.92
N TYR A 257 -21.39 9.11 -11.97
CA TYR A 257 -20.61 8.98 -13.19
C TYR A 257 -20.19 7.54 -13.41
N PHE A 258 -20.36 7.05 -14.63
CA PHE A 258 -19.98 5.69 -15.03
C PHE A 258 -19.54 5.67 -16.49
N ASN A 259 -19.05 4.53 -16.98
CA ASN A 259 -18.53 4.42 -18.33
C ASN A 259 -19.06 3.22 -19.12
N SER A 260 -18.66 3.17 -20.39
CA SER A 260 -18.66 1.96 -21.22
C SER A 260 -17.31 1.79 -21.90
N TYR A 261 -16.73 0.59 -21.79
CA TYR A 261 -15.50 0.21 -22.51
C TYR A 261 -15.67 0.33 -24.03
N ALA A 262 -16.84 0.00 -24.56
CA ALA A 262 -17.07 -0.25 -25.98
C ALA A 262 -16.57 0.89 -26.87
N LYS A 263 -16.94 2.13 -26.53
CA LYS A 263 -16.49 3.35 -27.23
C LYS A 263 -15.72 4.31 -26.34
N GLY A 264 -15.40 3.90 -25.10
CA GLY A 264 -14.80 4.77 -24.09
C GLY A 264 -15.74 5.89 -23.62
N GLU A 265 -17.04 5.67 -23.66
CA GLU A 265 -18.07 6.67 -23.31
C GLU A 265 -18.07 6.98 -21.81
N PHE A 266 -18.21 8.26 -21.47
CA PHE A 266 -18.36 8.74 -20.09
C PHE A 266 -19.75 9.33 -19.90
N PHE A 267 -20.48 8.81 -18.92
CA PHE A 267 -21.87 9.14 -18.66
C PHE A 267 -22.05 9.84 -17.32
N ARG A 268 -23.03 10.74 -17.27
CA ARG A 268 -23.59 11.34 -16.05
C ARG A 268 -25.00 10.80 -15.86
N PHE A 269 -25.36 10.47 -14.63
CA PHE A 269 -26.70 10.05 -14.25
C PHE A 269 -27.16 10.81 -13.00
N ASP A 270 -28.26 11.53 -13.12
CA ASP A 270 -28.78 12.37 -12.05
C ASP A 270 -29.54 11.52 -11.01
N LEU A 271 -28.80 11.04 -10.02
CA LEU A 271 -29.36 10.17 -8.98
C LEU A 271 -30.39 10.89 -8.10
N ASN A 272 -30.23 12.20 -7.87
CA ASN A 272 -31.18 12.99 -7.11
C ASN A 272 -32.52 13.08 -7.84
N GLN A 273 -32.49 13.37 -9.14
CA GLN A 273 -33.70 13.39 -9.96
C GLN A 273 -34.33 11.99 -10.01
N TYR A 274 -33.52 10.94 -10.12
CA TYR A 274 -34.00 9.56 -10.18
C TYR A 274 -34.89 9.14 -8.99
N PHE A 275 -34.59 9.64 -7.79
CA PHE A 275 -35.42 9.35 -6.61
C PHE A 275 -36.83 9.95 -6.70
N THR A 276 -37.03 10.97 -7.53
CA THR A 276 -38.34 11.60 -7.78
C THR A 276 -38.98 11.15 -9.09
N ASP A 277 -38.17 10.83 -10.10
CA ASP A 277 -38.59 10.43 -11.43
C ASP A 277 -37.76 9.23 -11.90
N LYS A 278 -38.40 8.05 -11.90
CA LYS A 278 -37.76 6.79 -12.29
C LYS A 278 -37.50 6.67 -13.80
N THR A 279 -37.88 7.66 -14.61
CA THR A 279 -37.69 7.65 -16.06
C THR A 279 -36.38 8.31 -16.52
N VAL A 280 -35.65 8.95 -15.60
CA VAL A 280 -34.35 9.61 -15.84
C VAL A 280 -33.41 8.69 -16.63
N LYS A 281 -32.75 9.28 -17.63
CA LYS A 281 -31.77 8.61 -18.48
C LYS A 281 -30.38 9.16 -18.21
N ALA A 282 -29.37 8.33 -18.46
CA ALA A 282 -27.98 8.77 -18.43
C ALA A 282 -27.72 9.73 -19.61
N GLU A 283 -26.99 10.81 -19.34
CA GLU A 283 -26.45 11.74 -20.32
C GLU A 283 -25.05 11.29 -20.69
N GLN A 284 -24.79 11.05 -21.98
CA GLN A 284 -23.42 10.89 -22.46
C GLN A 284 -22.73 12.26 -22.51
N LEU A 285 -21.64 12.42 -21.79
CA LEU A 285 -20.88 13.67 -21.78
C LEU A 285 -19.91 13.76 -22.95
N TYR A 286 -19.05 12.74 -23.09
CA TYR A 286 -18.02 12.65 -24.11
C TYR A 286 -17.45 11.23 -24.16
N VAL A 287 -16.56 10.98 -25.13
CA VAL A 287 -15.68 9.81 -25.16
C VAL A 287 -14.29 10.20 -24.68
N ILE A 288 -13.60 9.31 -23.97
CA ILE A 288 -12.27 9.61 -23.44
C ILE A 288 -11.23 9.72 -24.55
N GLN A 289 -11.22 8.75 -25.47
CA GLN A 289 -10.29 8.74 -26.59
C GLN A 289 -10.80 7.86 -27.74
N ASP A 290 -10.37 6.60 -27.81
CA ASP A 290 -10.77 5.65 -28.85
C ASP A 290 -11.72 4.58 -28.27
N PRO A 291 -12.35 3.76 -29.13
CA PRO A 291 -13.06 2.56 -28.69
C PRO A 291 -12.18 1.60 -27.90
N GLU A 292 -12.80 0.76 -27.07
CA GLU A 292 -12.11 -0.25 -26.26
C GLU A 292 -11.23 0.35 -25.14
N TRP A 293 -11.77 1.35 -24.43
CA TRP A 293 -11.09 2.05 -23.33
C TRP A 293 -11.59 1.59 -21.98
N GLU A 294 -10.77 0.81 -21.26
CA GLU A 294 -11.07 0.39 -19.89
C GLU A 294 -10.53 1.43 -18.92
N TYR A 295 -11.42 2.06 -18.14
CA TYR A 295 -11.01 3.07 -17.18
C TYR A 295 -11.93 3.17 -15.97
N ARG A 296 -11.43 3.83 -14.92
CA ARG A 296 -12.23 4.24 -13.76
C ARG A 296 -12.02 5.71 -13.46
N ALA A 297 -13.12 6.42 -13.20
CA ALA A 297 -13.09 7.77 -12.65
C ALA A 297 -13.14 7.69 -11.12
N LEU A 298 -12.27 8.42 -10.43
CA LEU A 298 -12.26 8.54 -8.98
C LEU A 298 -12.25 10.03 -8.63
N ILE A 299 -13.28 10.47 -7.91
CA ILE A 299 -13.57 11.88 -7.69
C ILE A 299 -12.83 12.36 -6.43
N HIS A 300 -12.14 13.50 -6.55
CA HIS A 300 -11.46 14.14 -5.42
C HIS A 300 -12.45 14.45 -4.29
N PRO A 301 -12.07 14.37 -2.99
CA PRO A 301 -12.99 14.59 -1.88
C PRO A 301 -13.76 15.92 -1.91
N THR A 302 -13.18 16.96 -2.52
CA THR A 302 -13.87 18.26 -2.68
C THR A 302 -14.89 18.29 -3.83
N GLY A 303 -14.89 17.30 -4.71
CA GLY A 303 -15.68 17.28 -5.95
C GLY A 303 -15.09 18.10 -7.10
N ASN A 304 -14.06 18.93 -6.85
CA ASN A 304 -13.55 19.87 -7.86
C ASN A 304 -12.96 19.22 -9.11
N TYR A 305 -12.52 17.97 -9.02
CA TYR A 305 -11.99 17.22 -10.17
C TYR A 305 -12.07 15.72 -9.92
N ALA A 306 -11.88 14.94 -10.97
CA ALA A 306 -11.71 13.50 -10.90
C ALA A 306 -10.43 13.07 -11.61
N TYR A 307 -9.77 12.04 -11.09
CA TYR A 307 -8.77 11.29 -11.86
C TYR A 307 -9.44 10.17 -12.63
N ILE A 308 -9.06 10.01 -13.90
CA ILE A 308 -9.51 8.94 -14.79
C ILE A 308 -8.31 8.03 -15.03
N LEU A 309 -8.30 6.87 -14.39
CA LEU A 309 -7.25 5.86 -14.50
C LEU A 309 -7.58 4.99 -15.71
N VAL A 310 -6.82 5.12 -16.80
CA VAL A 310 -7.04 4.32 -18.00
C VAL A 310 -6.23 3.04 -17.89
N ILE A 311 -6.91 1.99 -17.44
CA ILE A 311 -6.34 0.72 -17.01
C ILE A 311 -5.60 0.05 -18.17
N ASN A 312 -6.25 -0.14 -19.31
CA ASN A 312 -5.66 -0.90 -20.42
C ASN A 312 -4.66 -0.11 -21.27
N GLN A 313 -4.44 1.19 -21.00
CA GLN A 313 -3.59 2.06 -21.83
C GLN A 313 -2.45 2.77 -21.08
N GLY A 314 -2.32 2.59 -19.76
CA GLY A 314 -1.10 2.97 -19.03
C GLY A 314 -0.94 4.48 -18.75
N TYR A 315 -2.03 5.20 -18.48
CA TYR A 315 -1.97 6.62 -18.13
C TYR A 315 -3.15 7.07 -17.24
N ILE A 316 -3.02 8.26 -16.64
CA ILE A 316 -4.04 8.87 -15.80
C ILE A 316 -4.34 10.27 -16.33
N MET A 317 -5.63 10.60 -16.45
CA MET A 317 -6.11 11.94 -16.82
C MET A 317 -6.80 12.63 -15.64
N ARG A 318 -7.00 13.94 -15.75
CA ARG A 318 -7.82 14.73 -14.83
C ARG A 318 -8.95 15.41 -15.60
N ALA A 319 -10.14 15.37 -15.03
CA ALA A 319 -11.30 16.11 -15.48
C ALA A 319 -11.71 17.11 -14.39
N ASP A 320 -11.64 18.40 -14.68
CA ASP A 320 -12.10 19.44 -13.76
C ASP A 320 -13.62 19.55 -13.79
N TYR A 321 -14.23 19.77 -12.62
CA TYR A 321 -15.67 19.88 -12.46
C TYR A 321 -16.16 21.28 -12.77
N ASN A 322 -17.19 21.38 -13.60
CA ASN A 322 -17.90 22.62 -13.86
C ASN A 322 -19.07 22.75 -12.88
N TRP A 323 -18.91 23.59 -11.86
CA TRP A 323 -19.90 23.79 -10.81
C TRP A 323 -21.21 24.43 -11.31
N ASP A 324 -21.15 25.31 -12.30
CA ASP A 324 -22.35 25.94 -12.87
C ASP A 324 -23.20 24.93 -13.64
N LYS A 325 -22.53 24.03 -14.39
CA LYS A 325 -23.19 23.00 -15.21
C LYS A 325 -23.38 21.66 -14.48
N LYS A 326 -22.86 21.53 -13.26
CA LYS A 326 -22.86 20.30 -12.45
C LYS A 326 -22.41 19.06 -13.22
N ARG A 327 -21.27 19.18 -13.93
CA ARG A 327 -20.68 18.09 -14.73
C ARG A 327 -19.18 18.25 -14.91
N PHE A 328 -18.48 17.15 -15.15
CA PHE A 328 -17.07 17.19 -15.53
C PHE A 328 -16.85 17.74 -16.94
N ASN A 329 -15.78 18.51 -17.11
CA ASN A 329 -15.26 18.95 -18.41
C ASN A 329 -14.42 17.84 -19.06
N GLN A 330 -14.11 18.01 -20.34
CA GLN A 330 -13.24 17.08 -21.06
C GLN A 330 -11.87 16.94 -20.35
N PRO A 331 -11.37 15.72 -20.14
CA PRO A 331 -10.17 15.50 -19.35
C PRO A 331 -8.88 15.81 -20.12
N TYR A 332 -7.80 16.03 -19.39
CA TYR A 332 -6.43 16.20 -19.92
C TYR A 332 -5.45 15.26 -19.23
N LEU A 333 -4.35 14.93 -19.92
CA LEU A 333 -3.31 14.05 -19.40
C LEU A 333 -2.68 14.64 -18.13
N VAL A 334 -2.57 13.82 -17.08
CA VAL A 334 -1.86 14.16 -15.84
C VAL A 334 -0.53 13.45 -15.78
N CYS A 335 -0.52 12.13 -15.96
CA CYS A 335 0.72 11.35 -15.93
C CYS A 335 0.64 10.07 -16.76
N GLY A 336 1.80 9.50 -17.08
CA GLY A 336 1.89 8.35 -17.98
C GLY A 336 1.83 8.78 -19.45
N LYS A 337 1.79 7.80 -20.36
CA LYS A 337 1.70 8.08 -21.79
C LYS A 337 0.82 7.04 -22.46
N VAL A 338 -0.09 7.53 -23.30
CA VAL A 338 -1.08 6.71 -24.00
C VAL A 338 -0.38 5.59 -24.78
N ARG A 339 -0.82 4.33 -24.57
CA ARG A 339 -0.28 3.12 -25.21
C ARG A 339 1.20 2.85 -24.90
N GLU A 340 1.76 3.47 -23.87
CA GLU A 340 3.14 3.27 -23.41
C GLU A 340 3.17 2.92 -21.92
N SER A 341 2.78 1.68 -21.61
CA SER A 341 2.90 1.15 -20.25
C SER A 341 4.37 0.92 -19.86
N GLY A 342 4.67 1.03 -18.56
CA GLY A 342 5.98 0.70 -18.02
C GLY A 342 6.12 1.10 -16.56
N TYR A 343 7.34 1.01 -16.01
CA TYR A 343 7.65 1.41 -14.64
C TYR A 343 8.70 2.50 -14.63
N LYS A 344 8.28 3.75 -14.39
CA LYS A 344 9.17 4.89 -14.25
C LYS A 344 8.52 5.95 -13.36
N ASP A 345 9.20 6.30 -12.27
CA ASP A 345 8.88 7.49 -11.48
C ASP A 345 9.26 8.74 -12.28
N GLY A 346 8.53 9.83 -12.10
CA GLY A 346 8.75 11.06 -12.85
C GLY A 346 7.56 11.99 -12.80
N VAL A 347 7.67 13.12 -13.49
CA VAL A 347 6.61 14.13 -13.56
C VAL A 347 5.86 14.03 -14.88
N GLY A 348 4.54 14.07 -14.82
CA GLY A 348 3.70 14.15 -16.01
C GLY A 348 3.88 12.98 -16.98
N SER A 349 4.02 13.30 -18.26
CA SER A 349 4.18 12.34 -19.36
C SER A 349 5.53 11.62 -19.38
N SER A 350 6.48 11.99 -18.50
CA SER A 350 7.75 11.28 -18.34
C SER A 350 7.63 10.04 -17.44
N ALA A 351 6.61 10.01 -16.57
CA ALA A 351 6.29 8.84 -15.75
C ALA A 351 5.75 7.69 -16.60
N ARG A 352 5.87 6.47 -16.10
CA ARG A 352 5.25 5.28 -16.68
C ARG A 352 4.54 4.48 -15.58
N VAL A 353 3.33 4.05 -15.91
CA VAL A 353 2.46 3.17 -15.11
C VAL A 353 2.00 2.01 -16.02
N ASN A 354 1.54 0.91 -15.44
CA ASN A 354 1.11 -0.27 -16.17
C ASN A 354 -0.10 -0.93 -15.48
N GLN A 355 -1.28 -0.75 -16.08
CA GLN A 355 -2.56 -1.09 -15.48
C GLN A 355 -2.81 -0.42 -14.12
N PRO A 356 -2.85 0.93 -14.06
CA PRO A 356 -3.28 1.63 -12.85
C PRO A 356 -4.74 1.26 -12.52
N TYR A 357 -5.01 0.54 -11.43
CA TYR A 357 -6.29 -0.18 -11.27
C TYR A 357 -7.31 0.54 -10.37
N GLN A 358 -7.01 0.74 -9.09
CA GLN A 358 -7.79 1.56 -8.16
C GLN A 358 -6.88 2.59 -7.50
N GLY A 359 -7.43 3.72 -7.07
CA GLY A 359 -6.74 4.64 -6.17
C GLY A 359 -7.63 5.24 -5.09
N VAL A 360 -7.01 6.00 -4.20
CA VAL A 360 -7.62 6.66 -3.04
C VAL A 360 -6.90 7.97 -2.79
N PHE A 361 -7.67 9.02 -2.52
CA PHE A 361 -7.13 10.31 -2.07
C PHE A 361 -6.84 10.23 -0.56
N VAL A 362 -5.66 10.66 -0.16
CA VAL A 362 -5.21 10.66 1.24
C VAL A 362 -4.73 12.05 1.61
N LYS A 363 -5.29 12.59 2.69
CA LYS A 363 -4.95 13.91 3.18
C LYS A 363 -3.49 13.95 3.62
N ASN A 364 -2.75 14.92 3.11
CA ASN A 364 -1.36 15.16 3.47
C ASN A 364 -1.30 16.32 4.47
N GLN A 365 -0.94 16.01 5.72
CA GLN A 365 -0.90 16.98 6.80
C GLN A 365 0.10 18.13 6.53
N ALA A 366 1.20 17.87 5.83
CA ALA A 366 2.16 18.92 5.46
C ALA A 366 1.55 19.91 4.46
N TYR A 367 0.63 19.47 3.59
CA TYR A 367 -0.07 20.38 2.67
C TYR A 367 -1.10 21.24 3.40
N VAL A 368 -1.76 20.69 4.42
CA VAL A 368 -2.65 21.44 5.31
C VAL A 368 -1.87 22.54 6.04
N GLU A 369 -0.75 22.18 6.66
CA GLU A 369 0.12 23.12 7.39
C GLU A 369 0.71 24.20 6.47
N ALA A 370 1.02 23.85 5.24
CA ALA A 370 1.48 24.78 4.22
C ALA A 370 0.36 25.64 3.58
N GLY A 371 -0.92 25.40 3.93
CA GLY A 371 -2.06 26.12 3.36
C GLY A 371 -2.24 25.89 1.86
N LYS A 372 -1.86 24.72 1.33
CA LYS A 372 -2.05 24.40 -0.09
C LYS A 372 -3.54 24.30 -0.44
N PRO A 373 -3.94 24.72 -1.65
CA PRO A 373 -5.33 24.60 -2.11
C PRO A 373 -5.78 23.15 -2.29
N ASP A 374 -4.84 22.27 -2.65
CA ASP A 374 -5.04 20.84 -2.70
C ASP A 374 -4.22 20.18 -1.60
N ILE A 375 -4.91 19.53 -0.67
CA ILE A 375 -4.34 18.92 0.54
C ILE A 375 -4.28 17.40 0.45
N TYR A 376 -4.50 16.80 -0.72
CA TYR A 376 -4.52 15.36 -0.90
C TYR A 376 -3.41 14.89 -1.86
N ASP A 377 -2.76 13.79 -1.51
CA ASP A 377 -2.05 12.97 -2.49
C ASP A 377 -2.97 11.84 -2.96
N PHE A 378 -2.75 11.36 -4.18
CA PHE A 378 -3.51 10.24 -4.75
C PHE A 378 -2.67 8.98 -4.80
N TYR A 379 -3.02 7.97 -4.01
CA TYR A 379 -2.34 6.69 -3.97
C TYR A 379 -3.09 5.68 -4.84
N PHE A 380 -2.37 4.91 -5.66
CA PHE A 380 -3.00 3.96 -6.56
C PHE A 380 -2.19 2.67 -6.72
N THR A 381 -2.90 1.60 -7.05
CA THR A 381 -2.31 0.31 -7.40
C THR A 381 -1.86 0.33 -8.84
N ASP A 382 -0.58 0.01 -9.06
CA ASP A 382 0.02 -0.10 -10.37
C ASP A 382 0.23 -1.59 -10.66
N LEU A 383 -0.86 -2.22 -11.12
CA LEU A 383 -1.11 -3.65 -10.99
C LEU A 383 0.01 -4.48 -11.62
N MET A 384 0.38 -4.19 -12.87
CA MET A 384 1.41 -4.96 -13.58
C MET A 384 2.84 -4.53 -13.23
N ASN A 385 2.99 -3.47 -12.43
CA ASN A 385 4.27 -3.07 -11.85
C ASN A 385 4.45 -3.55 -10.40
N HIS A 386 3.46 -4.25 -9.83
CA HIS A 386 3.52 -4.86 -8.50
C HIS A 386 3.85 -3.87 -7.38
N ALA A 387 3.29 -2.66 -7.50
CA ALA A 387 3.61 -1.53 -6.62
C ALA A 387 2.39 -0.70 -6.26
N ILE A 388 2.49 0.01 -5.15
CA ILE A 388 1.63 1.14 -4.81
C ILE A 388 2.38 2.41 -5.19
N ARG A 389 1.73 3.27 -5.98
CA ARG A 389 2.29 4.53 -6.47
C ARG A 389 1.55 5.70 -5.82
N MET A 390 2.21 6.85 -5.78
CA MET A 390 1.66 8.11 -5.29
C MET A 390 1.75 9.16 -6.40
N LEU A 391 0.66 9.88 -6.64
CA LEU A 391 0.55 11.01 -7.55
C LEU A 391 0.26 12.27 -6.73
N THR A 392 1.16 13.25 -6.77
CA THR A 392 0.95 14.54 -6.10
C THR A 392 0.03 15.46 -6.92
N PRO A 393 -0.57 16.51 -6.33
CA PRO A 393 -1.35 17.51 -7.07
C PRO A 393 -0.59 18.16 -8.23
N GLU A 394 0.74 18.28 -8.11
CA GLU A 394 1.62 18.85 -9.13
C GLU A 394 2.00 17.86 -10.24
N GLY A 395 1.47 16.63 -10.23
CA GLY A 395 1.66 15.65 -11.30
C GLY A 395 2.92 14.78 -11.18
N ALA A 396 3.56 14.77 -10.01
CA ALA A 396 4.71 13.90 -9.75
C ALA A 396 4.24 12.49 -9.35
N VAL A 397 4.72 11.47 -10.05
CA VAL A 397 4.49 10.06 -9.74
C VAL A 397 5.74 9.46 -9.08
N THR A 398 5.55 8.88 -7.90
CA THR A 398 6.59 8.18 -7.15
C THR A 398 6.12 6.78 -6.72
N THR A 399 7.06 5.92 -6.36
CA THR A 399 6.74 4.59 -5.81
C THR A 399 6.70 4.62 -4.29
N PHE A 400 5.50 4.40 -3.73
CA PHE A 400 5.26 4.40 -2.29
C PHE A 400 5.67 3.08 -1.64
N ALA A 401 5.23 1.94 -2.19
CA ALA A 401 5.53 0.62 -1.64
C ALA A 401 5.64 -0.46 -2.73
N GLY A 402 6.37 -1.53 -2.44
CA GLY A 402 6.57 -2.69 -3.31
C GLY A 402 7.93 -2.70 -4.02
N ARG A 403 8.18 -3.80 -4.73
CA ARG A 403 9.40 -4.05 -5.52
C ARG A 403 10.70 -4.10 -4.70
N GLY A 404 10.59 -4.38 -3.39
CA GLY A 404 11.73 -4.58 -2.49
C GLY A 404 12.35 -5.97 -2.61
N SER A 405 13.21 -6.32 -1.64
CA SER A 405 13.90 -7.59 -1.52
C SER A 405 14.62 -8.04 -2.80
N SER A 406 15.20 -7.12 -3.57
CA SER A 406 15.82 -7.42 -4.87
C SER A 406 16.98 -8.43 -4.78
N SER A 407 17.53 -8.65 -3.59
CA SER A 407 18.54 -9.68 -3.30
C SER A 407 17.98 -11.12 -3.32
N LEU A 408 16.68 -11.33 -3.11
CA LEU A 408 16.07 -12.67 -3.12
C LEU A 408 16.01 -13.25 -4.54
N ASN A 409 15.68 -12.40 -5.52
CA ASN A 409 15.65 -12.71 -6.95
C ASN A 409 15.36 -11.42 -7.74
N THR A 410 15.50 -11.50 -9.07
CA THR A 410 15.27 -10.38 -10.01
C THR A 410 13.80 -10.03 -10.23
N ASN A 411 12.85 -10.82 -9.73
CA ASN A 411 11.43 -10.54 -9.95
C ASN A 411 10.99 -9.34 -9.10
N PRO A 412 10.28 -8.36 -9.68
CA PRO A 412 9.75 -7.22 -8.93
C PRO A 412 8.53 -7.58 -8.06
N TYR A 413 8.08 -8.83 -8.12
CA TYR A 413 6.87 -9.34 -7.49
C TYR A 413 7.15 -10.47 -6.51
N GLY A 414 6.14 -10.80 -5.71
CA GLY A 414 6.15 -11.91 -4.76
C GLY A 414 5.40 -11.55 -3.48
N TYR A 415 5.57 -12.39 -2.46
CA TYR A 415 4.93 -12.21 -1.15
C TYR A 415 5.98 -11.95 -0.08
N VAL A 416 6.23 -10.67 0.21
CA VAL A 416 7.14 -10.25 1.29
C VAL A 416 6.51 -9.10 2.06
N ASN A 417 6.51 -9.19 3.40
CA ASN A 417 6.14 -8.13 4.34
C ASN A 417 7.41 -7.37 4.77
N GLY A 418 7.25 -6.21 5.41
CA GLY A 418 8.37 -5.42 5.95
C GLY A 418 8.38 -3.98 5.45
N ASP A 419 9.57 -3.38 5.39
CA ASP A 419 9.75 -2.01 4.91
C ASP A 419 9.16 -1.82 3.51
N LEU A 420 8.53 -0.66 3.28
CA LEU A 420 7.77 -0.38 2.06
C LEU A 420 8.56 -0.60 0.78
N ARG A 421 9.86 -0.26 0.76
CA ARG A 421 10.69 -0.24 -0.44
C ARG A 421 11.89 -1.17 -0.36
N ALA A 422 12.42 -1.40 0.83
CA ALA A 422 13.56 -2.30 1.03
C ALA A 422 13.12 -3.77 1.00
N ASP A 423 11.96 -4.10 1.56
CA ASP A 423 11.55 -5.50 1.75
C ASP A 423 10.32 -5.86 0.93
N ALA A 424 9.25 -5.07 1.05
CA ALA A 424 7.92 -5.50 0.70
C ALA A 424 7.76 -5.82 -0.80
N ARG A 425 7.01 -6.89 -1.06
CA ARG A 425 6.60 -7.30 -2.40
C ARG A 425 5.10 -7.58 -2.43
N PHE A 426 4.51 -7.16 -3.54
CA PHE A 426 3.15 -7.47 -3.95
C PHE A 426 3.18 -8.33 -5.21
N ASP A 427 2.06 -8.93 -5.58
CA ASP A 427 1.87 -9.60 -6.85
C ASP A 427 0.49 -9.28 -7.43
N ARG A 428 0.48 -8.34 -8.39
CA ARG A 428 -0.72 -7.75 -9.00
C ARG A 428 -1.67 -7.09 -7.98
N PRO A 429 -1.21 -6.08 -7.22
CA PRO A 429 -2.09 -5.32 -6.33
C PRO A 429 -3.20 -4.64 -7.15
N SER A 430 -4.43 -4.67 -6.66
CA SER A 430 -5.62 -4.23 -7.39
C SER A 430 -6.46 -3.26 -6.56
N GLY A 431 -7.18 -3.75 -5.55
CA GLY A 431 -7.98 -2.90 -4.68
C GLY A 431 -7.09 -2.11 -3.73
N ILE A 432 -7.47 -0.87 -3.42
CA ILE A 432 -6.85 -0.03 -2.38
C ILE A 432 -7.91 0.82 -1.68
N ALA A 433 -7.87 0.85 -0.36
CA ALA A 433 -8.66 1.74 0.47
C ALA A 433 -7.79 2.30 1.62
N TYR A 434 -8.14 3.49 2.11
CA TYR A 434 -7.45 4.14 3.22
C TYR A 434 -8.43 4.42 4.36
N ASN A 435 -8.03 4.10 5.58
CA ASN A 435 -8.76 4.45 6.80
C ASN A 435 -8.05 5.64 7.46
N GLU A 436 -8.69 6.81 7.45
CA GLU A 436 -8.10 8.03 8.02
C GLU A 436 -7.89 7.93 9.54
N LYS A 437 -8.76 7.20 10.25
CA LYS A 437 -8.68 7.05 11.71
C LYS A 437 -7.51 6.16 12.14
N GLU A 438 -7.29 5.05 11.43
CA GLU A 438 -6.18 4.13 11.69
C GLU A 438 -4.88 4.56 10.99
N GLN A 439 -4.97 5.52 10.07
CA GLN A 439 -3.89 5.90 9.16
C GLN A 439 -3.30 4.70 8.41
N ALA A 440 -4.18 3.81 7.95
CA ALA A 440 -3.80 2.53 7.35
C ALA A 440 -4.39 2.35 5.94
N PHE A 441 -3.57 1.81 5.03
CA PHE A 441 -4.04 1.33 3.73
C PHE A 441 -4.35 -0.16 3.78
N TYR A 442 -5.35 -0.58 3.02
CA TYR A 442 -5.68 -1.98 2.77
C TYR A 442 -5.62 -2.24 1.27
N ILE A 443 -4.93 -3.31 0.89
CA ILE A 443 -4.58 -3.60 -0.49
C ILE A 443 -5.00 -5.01 -0.84
N GLY A 444 -5.76 -5.16 -1.92
CA GLY A 444 -6.07 -6.47 -2.49
C GLY A 444 -4.93 -6.95 -3.37
N ASP A 445 -4.18 -7.93 -2.89
CA ASP A 445 -2.96 -8.43 -3.50
C ASP A 445 -3.24 -9.75 -4.22
N ARG A 446 -3.65 -9.63 -5.49
CA ARG A 446 -4.41 -10.63 -6.23
C ARG A 446 -3.72 -11.99 -6.31
N GLU A 447 -2.49 -12.04 -6.83
CA GLU A 447 -1.80 -13.33 -7.05
C GLU A 447 -1.23 -13.91 -5.76
N ASN A 448 -1.06 -13.05 -4.75
CA ASN A 448 -0.79 -13.47 -3.38
C ASN A 448 -2.04 -13.88 -2.61
N ARG A 449 -3.25 -13.64 -3.15
CA ARG A 449 -4.54 -14.09 -2.62
C ARG A 449 -4.78 -13.62 -1.19
N ARG A 450 -4.43 -12.36 -0.94
CA ARG A 450 -4.38 -11.76 0.40
C ARG A 450 -4.91 -10.33 0.38
N ILE A 451 -5.41 -9.91 1.54
CA ILE A 451 -5.55 -8.49 1.86
C ILE A 451 -4.32 -8.09 2.68
N ARG A 452 -3.57 -7.11 2.18
CA ARG A 452 -2.37 -6.56 2.80
C ARG A 452 -2.71 -5.25 3.51
N LYS A 453 -1.94 -4.90 4.52
CA LYS A 453 -2.09 -3.65 5.29
C LYS A 453 -0.80 -2.85 5.19
N ILE A 454 -0.90 -1.53 5.00
CA ILE A 454 0.22 -0.59 5.19
C ILE A 454 -0.14 0.32 6.35
N ALA A 455 0.59 0.23 7.44
CA ALA A 455 0.38 1.04 8.64
C ALA A 455 1.71 1.19 9.41
N LEU A 456 1.74 2.04 10.43
CA LEU A 456 2.87 2.10 11.35
C LEU A 456 3.05 0.73 12.02
N GLU A 457 4.31 0.30 12.20
CA GLU A 457 4.65 -0.94 12.92
C GLU A 457 3.82 -1.11 14.19
N GLU A 458 3.14 -2.25 14.33
CA GLU A 458 2.30 -2.52 15.49
C GLU A 458 3.16 -2.73 16.75
N MET A 459 2.77 -2.09 17.84
CA MET A 459 3.28 -2.35 19.19
C MET A 459 2.51 -3.54 19.74
N ASP A 460 3.21 -4.58 20.21
CA ASP A 460 2.55 -5.64 20.94
C ASP A 460 1.90 -5.04 22.20
N GLU A 461 0.70 -5.49 22.56
CA GLU A 461 -0.07 -4.94 23.70
C GLU A 461 0.70 -5.02 25.03
N ASN A 462 1.69 -5.92 25.13
CA ASN A 462 2.57 -6.09 26.29
C ASN A 462 3.73 -5.08 26.38
N ASP A 463 3.90 -4.22 25.37
CA ASP A 463 4.93 -3.18 25.33
C ASP A 463 4.35 -1.76 25.56
N GLN A 464 3.06 -1.66 25.91
CA GLN A 464 2.40 -0.43 26.35
C GLN A 464 2.50 -0.25 27.86
N ASP A 465 3.72 -0.16 28.40
CA ASP A 465 3.96 0.28 29.79
C ASP A 465 5.16 1.23 29.87
#